data_AF-A0A925LNY9-F1
#
_entry.id   AF-A0A925LNY9-F1
#
_cell.length_a   1.000
_cell.length_b   1.000
_cell.length_c   1.000
_cell.angle_alpha   90.00
_cell.angle_beta   90.00
_cell.angle_gamma   90.00
#
_symmetry.space_group_name_H-M   'P 1'
#
loop_
_entity.id
_entity.type
_entity.pdbx_description
1 polymer ?
#
loop_
_entity_poly.entity_id
_entity_poly.type
_entity_poly.pdbx_seq_one_letter_code
_entity_poly.pdbx_strand_id
1 'polypeptide(L)' 'MLLERLVEKAAQPPEYDWDSYYSWLFSQLAGREVTAFNFWLCKKCLTVNTVYIPARYGKCRSCGLIHLPDDMHKT' A
#
# COMPACT_ATOMS: atom_id res chain seq x y z
N MET A 1 -25.15 8.89 6.46
CA MET A 1 -24.87 8.32 5.12
C MET A 1 -23.54 7.57 5.12
N LEU A 2 -23.28 6.70 4.13
CA LEU A 2 -22.02 5.94 4.01
C LEU A 2 -20.80 6.87 3.85
N LEU A 3 -20.95 7.99 3.13
CA LEU A 3 -19.87 8.95 2.87
C LEU A 3 -19.40 9.67 4.15
N GLU A 4 -20.33 10.14 4.99
CA GLU A 4 -20.02 10.82 6.25
C GLU A 4 -19.24 9.89 7.20
N ARG A 5 -19.67 8.63 7.30
CA ARG A 5 -18.96 7.60 8.08
C ARG A 5 -17.56 7.30 7.54
N LEU A 6 -17.38 7.35 6.22
CA LEU A 6 -16.05 7.15 5.60
C LEU A 6 -15.12 8.35 5.87
N VAL A 7 -15.66 9.57 5.86
CA VAL A 7 -14.91 10.79 6.20
C VAL A 7 -14.49 10.79 7.67
N GLU A 8 -15.40 10.44 8.58
CA GLU A 8 -15.10 10.31 10.02
C GLU A 8 -14.02 9.26 10.28
N LYS A 9 -14.10 8.11 9.60
CA LYS A 9 -13.11 7.02 9.74
C LYS A 9 -11.75 7.38 9.16
N ALA A 10 -11.70 8.20 8.11
CA ALA A 10 -10.44 8.68 7.52
C ALA A 10 -9.74 9.74 8.37
N ALA A 11 -10.47 10.45 9.23
CA ALA A 11 -9.92 11.43 10.16
C ALA A 11 -9.27 10.79 11.40
N GLN A 12 -9.55 9.50 11.67
CA GLN A 12 -8.94 8.79 12.77
C GLN A 12 -7.49 8.38 12.42
N PRO A 13 -6.54 8.54 13.35
CA PRO A 13 -5.19 8.02 13.15
C PRO A 13 -5.27 6.51 12.90
N PRO A 14 -4.51 5.99 11.91
CA PRO A 14 -4.56 4.58 11.57
C PRO A 14 -4.14 3.75 12.78
N GLU A 15 -4.92 2.72 13.10
CA GLU A 15 -4.67 1.80 14.21
C GLU A 15 -3.31 1.09 14.09
N TYR A 16 -2.78 0.99 12.87
CA TYR A 16 -1.50 0.39 12.54
C TYR A 16 -0.60 1.40 11.83
N ASP A 17 0.63 1.57 12.34
CA ASP A 17 1.67 2.33 11.67
C ASP A 17 2.27 1.51 10.51
N TRP A 18 1.71 1.74 9.33
CA TRP A 18 2.13 1.07 8.11
C TRP A 18 3.55 1.44 7.66
N ASP A 19 4.04 2.62 8.01
CA ASP A 19 5.40 3.05 7.64
C ASP A 19 6.43 2.28 8.48
N SER A 20 6.14 2.06 9.77
CA SER A 20 6.92 1.17 10.63
C SER A 20 6.87 -0.29 10.16
N TYR A 21 5.70 -0.78 9.72
CA TYR A 21 5.61 -2.12 9.14
C TYR A 21 6.48 -2.29 7.90
N TYR A 22 6.45 -1.33 6.97
CA TYR A 22 7.27 -1.40 5.76
C TYR A 22 8.75 -1.40 6.09
N SER A 23 9.16 -0.53 7.01
CA SER A 23 10.54 -0.44 7.46
C SER A 23 11.02 -1.78 8.04
N TRP A 24 10.19 -2.42 8.88
CA TRP A 24 10.46 -3.77 9.39
C TRP A 24 10.53 -4.81 8.26
N LEU A 25 9.52 -4.89 7.38
CA LEU A 25 9.46 -5.87 6.31
C LEU A 25 10.68 -5.79 5.38
N PHE A 26 11.05 -4.58 4.95
CA PHE A 26 12.22 -4.38 4.10
C PHE A 26 13.54 -4.61 4.84
N SER A 27 13.61 -4.37 6.15
CA SER A 27 14.79 -4.75 6.95
C SER A 27 14.98 -6.27 7.00
N GLN A 28 13.90 -7.06 7.06
CA GLN A 28 13.98 -8.53 7.01
C GLN A 28 14.38 -9.06 5.62
N LEU A 29 14.14 -8.26 4.58
CA LEU A 29 14.50 -8.58 3.20
C LEU A 29 15.87 -8.00 2.79
N ALA A 30 16.52 -7.20 3.63
CA ALA A 30 17.83 -6.62 3.35
C ALA A 30 18.87 -7.74 3.12
N GLY A 31 19.49 -7.74 1.94
CA GLY A 31 20.44 -8.78 1.52
C GLY A 31 19.82 -10.02 0.87
N ARG A 32 18.49 -10.08 0.70
CA ARG A 32 17.82 -11.11 -0.11
C ARG A 32 17.51 -10.56 -1.50
N GLU A 33 17.70 -11.39 -2.54
CA GLU A 33 17.21 -11.04 -3.88
C GLU A 33 15.69 -10.92 -3.87
N VAL A 34 15.18 -9.77 -4.32
CA VAL A 34 13.75 -9.59 -4.53
C VAL A 34 13.37 -10.34 -5.79
N THR A 35 12.78 -11.52 -5.62
CA THR A 35 12.52 -12.45 -6.73
C THR A 35 11.34 -12.04 -7.61
N ALA A 36 10.47 -11.13 -7.15
CA ALA A 36 9.35 -10.63 -7.93
C ALA A 36 8.89 -9.23 -7.51
N PHE A 37 8.42 -8.47 -8.48
CA PHE A 37 7.76 -7.18 -8.31
C PHE A 37 6.49 -7.14 -9.15
N ASN A 38 5.55 -6.29 -8.74
CA ASN A 38 4.35 -6.00 -9.51
C ASN A 38 4.18 -4.48 -9.63
N PHE A 39 3.34 -4.04 -10.56
CA PHE A 39 3.01 -2.64 -10.74
C PHE A 39 1.53 -2.41 -10.50
N TRP A 40 1.20 -1.21 -10.03
CA TRP A 40 -0.18 -0.77 -9.94
C TRP A 40 -0.30 0.72 -10.26
N LEU A 41 -1.39 1.08 -10.91
CA LEU A 41 -1.73 2.47 -11.22
C LEU A 41 -2.51 3.06 -10.06
N CYS A 42 -2.04 4.18 -9.51
CA CYS A 42 -2.77 4.86 -8.44
C CYS A 42 -4.10 5.41 -8.94
N LYS A 43 -5.22 4.95 -8.36
CA LYS A 43 -6.57 5.43 -8.69
C LYS A 43 -6.79 6.93 -8.38
N LYS A 44 -5.97 7.53 -7.52
CA LYS A 44 -6.08 8.95 -7.12
C LYS A 44 -5.24 9.89 -7.99
N CYS A 45 -3.95 9.59 -8.17
CA CYS A 45 -3.01 10.51 -8.83
C CYS A 45 -2.39 9.94 -10.11
N LEU A 46 -2.87 8.78 -10.57
CA LEU A 46 -2.44 8.10 -11.81
C LEU A 46 -0.93 7.81 -11.89
N THR A 47 -0.24 7.87 -10.75
CA THR A 47 1.17 7.48 -10.67
C THR A 47 1.28 5.97 -10.75
N VAL A 48 2.17 5.47 -11.61
CA VAL A 48 2.57 4.06 -11.63
C VAL A 48 3.50 3.80 -10.46
N ASN A 49 3.14 2.83 -9.61
CA ASN A 49 3.92 2.43 -8.45
C ASN A 49 4.40 0.99 -8.63
N THR A 50 5.51 0.68 -7.95
CA THR A 50 6.07 -0.67 -7.87
C THR A 50 5.81 -1.21 -6.48
N VAL A 51 5.39 -2.46 -6.39
CA VAL A 51 5.29 -3.21 -5.12
C VAL A 51 6.18 -4.43 -5.22
N TYR A 52 7.01 -4.64 -4.20
CA TYR A 52 7.88 -5.80 -4.10
C TYR A 52 7.14 -6.96 -3.45
N ILE A 53 7.14 -8.14 -4.07
CA ILE A 53 6.49 -9.33 -3.51
C ILE A 53 7.42 -9.89 -2.42
N PRO A 54 6.90 -10.25 -1.21
CA PRO A 54 5.51 -10.59 -0.91
C PRO A 54 4.71 -9.49 -0.17
N ALA A 55 5.00 -8.20 -0.38
CA ALA A 55 4.27 -7.14 0.30
C ALA A 55 2.76 -7.27 0.02
N ARG A 56 1.97 -7.33 1.10
CA ARG A 56 0.50 -7.48 1.05
C ARG A 56 -0.23 -6.17 0.76
N TYR A 57 0.47 -5.09 0.44
CA TYR A 57 -0.11 -3.81 0.07
C TYR A 57 0.97 -2.95 -0.57
N GLY A 58 0.59 -1.82 -1.17
CA GLY A 58 1.51 -0.83 -1.76
C GLY A 58 1.16 0.58 -1.29
N LYS A 59 2.15 1.45 -1.03
CA LYS A 59 1.92 2.89 -0.79
C LYS A 59 2.27 3.68 -2.03
N CYS A 60 1.38 4.56 -2.48
CA CYS A 60 1.68 5.42 -3.62
C CYS A 60 2.79 6.40 -3.27
N ARG A 61 3.88 6.40 -4.05
CA ARG A 61 5.02 7.31 -3.83
C ARG A 61 4.70 8.78 -4.01
N SER A 62 3.60 9.10 -4.69
CA SER A 62 3.20 10.48 -5.02
C SER A 62 2.18 11.04 -4.04
N CYS A 63 1.08 10.32 -3.77
CA CYS A 63 -0.02 10.84 -2.95
C CYS A 63 -0.23 10.10 -1.63
N GLY A 64 0.60 9.09 -1.32
CA GLY A 64 0.52 8.31 -0.09
C GLY A 64 -0.67 7.36 0.00
N LEU A 65 -1.50 7.23 -1.05
CA LEU A 65 -2.63 6.31 -1.06
C LEU A 65 -2.16 4.86 -0.86
N ILE A 66 -2.76 4.16 0.11
CA ILE A 66 -2.55 2.74 0.35
C ILE A 66 -3.40 1.93 -0.62
N HIS A 67 -2.77 0.97 -1.29
CA HIS A 67 -3.39 0.01 -2.19
C HIS A 67 -3.39 -1.37 -1.57
N LEU A 68 -4.56 -1.99 -1.46
CA LEU A 68 -4.74 -3.31 -0.87
C LEU A 68 -4.85 -4.39 -1.98
N PRO A 69 -4.54 -5.66 -1.70
CA PRO A 69 -4.55 -6.75 -2.69
C PRO A 69 -5.95 -7.01 -3.24
N ASP A 70 -7.01 -6.68 -2.52
CA ASP A 70 -8.39 -6.84 -3.00
C ASP A 70 -8.70 -5.93 -4.21
N ASP A 71 -7.91 -4.88 -4.43
CA ASP A 71 -7.95 -4.08 -5.66
C ASP A 71 -7.22 -4.76 -6.84
N MET A 72 -6.41 -5.78 -6.58
CA MET A 72 -5.75 -6.62 -7.59
C MET A 72 -6.71 -7.77 -7.94
N HIS A 73 -7.65 -7.50 -8.85
CA HIS A 73 -8.54 -8.54 -9.34
C HIS A 73 -7.75 -9.76 -9.81
N LYS A 74 -8.19 -10.93 -9.31
CA LYS A 74 -7.81 -12.26 -9.82
C LYS A 74 -8.10 -12.30 -11.32
N THR A 75 -7.07 -12.27 -12.14
CA THR A 75 -7.13 -12.87 -13.48
C THR A 75 -7.29 -14.37 -13.36
#